data_AF-A0A7U9XH07-F1
#
_entry.id   AF-A0A7U9XH07-F1
#
_cell.length_a   1.000
_cell.length_b   1.000
_cell.length_c   1.000
_cell.angle_alpha   90.00
_cell.angle_beta   90.00
_cell.angle_gamma   90.00
#
_symmetry.space_group_name_H-M   'P 1'
#
loop_
_entity.id
_entity.type
_entity.pdbx_description
1 polymer ?
#
loop_
_entity_poly.entity_id
_entity_poly.type
_entity_poly.pdbx_seq_one_letter_code
_entity_poly.pdbx_strand_id
1 'polypeptide(L)'
;MLHPPSKVTLSERTVIEGIRDAIRSLAKNGIIEIINQDNDNYILSGKGLEVNSDKKKFVVLEQWEMQSIFKIANKPFNVFSFFCSLIGTINNQTKEWHMPQDEMTTLWGYGKETVNDYLEQLEKMQLIYVYRHKKRRANGTYQKLNNSYGRYCDKDAVIAEAQKYSDTVECEEFFEKLDRRAIKLRYNAYCSGAKKYRNNFDAEADLCRQCIAYNKSLKYKPVEGYYDGEYKQGELLDLSVFPDEVRNAADDNWGEPVFMEHDFTIEEILDMPTEGEVQVNLS
;
A
#
# COMPACT_ATOMS: atom_id res chain seq x y z
N MET A 1 -4.15 -27.70 47.09
CA MET A 1 -3.09 -28.12 46.15
C MET A 1 -2.64 -26.88 45.41
N LEU A 2 -1.45 -26.37 45.71
CA LEU A 2 -0.83 -25.28 44.95
C LEU A 2 -0.33 -25.87 43.62
N HIS A 3 -0.79 -25.33 42.50
CA HIS A 3 -0.22 -25.68 41.20
C HIS A 3 1.28 -25.36 41.21
N PRO A 4 2.14 -26.27 40.73
CA PRO A 4 3.56 -25.97 40.59
C PRO A 4 3.73 -24.83 39.58
N PRO A 5 4.63 -23.87 39.82
CA PRO A 5 4.88 -22.78 38.88
C PRO A 5 5.32 -23.38 37.54
N SER A 6 4.68 -22.92 36.46
CA SER A 6 5.02 -23.28 35.09
C SER A 6 6.51 -23.06 34.86
N LYS A 7 7.21 -24.10 34.38
CA LYS A 7 8.64 -24.02 34.07
C LYS A 7 8.85 -22.99 32.95
N VAL A 8 9.40 -21.84 33.31
CA VAL A 8 9.88 -20.82 32.37
C VAL A 8 10.89 -21.47 31.42
N THR A 9 10.64 -21.34 30.13
CA THR A 9 11.47 -21.90 29.05
C THR A 9 12.79 -21.12 28.92
N LEU A 10 13.80 -21.74 28.32
CA LEU A 10 15.12 -21.12 28.14
C LEU A 10 15.06 -19.82 27.30
N SER A 11 14.16 -19.74 26.31
CA SER A 11 14.01 -18.51 25.50
C SER A 11 13.37 -17.37 26.27
N GLU A 12 12.43 -17.66 27.18
CA GLU A 12 11.82 -16.65 28.05
C GLU A 12 12.85 -16.08 29.03
N ARG A 13 13.79 -16.89 29.52
CA ARG A 13 14.90 -16.39 30.37
C ARG A 13 15.78 -15.41 29.64
N THR A 14 16.16 -15.69 28.39
CA THR A 14 16.99 -14.79 27.58
C THR A 14 16.29 -13.45 27.33
N VAL A 15 14.97 -13.46 27.08
CA VAL A 15 14.18 -12.23 26.90
C VAL A 15 14.13 -11.40 28.19
N ILE A 16 13.87 -12.04 29.34
CA ILE A 16 13.81 -11.36 30.64
C ILE A 16 15.17 -10.75 31.00
N GLU A 17 16.27 -11.48 30.77
CA GLU A 17 17.62 -10.95 30.96
C GLU A 17 17.91 -9.76 30.04
N GLY A 18 17.50 -9.85 28.77
CA GLY A 18 17.63 -8.72 27.83
C GLY A 18 16.85 -7.48 28.27
N ILE A 19 15.64 -7.64 28.80
CA ILE A 19 14.84 -6.53 29.35
C ILE A 19 15.54 -5.93 30.58
N ARG A 20 16.05 -6.78 31.48
CA ARG A 20 16.76 -6.35 32.68
C ARG A 20 18.00 -5.52 32.33
N ASP A 21 18.78 -5.97 31.35
CA ASP A 21 19.97 -5.27 30.89
C ASP A 21 19.61 -3.95 30.19
N ALA A 22 18.53 -3.92 29.42
CA ALA A 22 18.02 -2.70 28.81
C ALA A 22 17.61 -1.65 29.87
N ILE A 23 16.82 -2.05 30.88
CA ILE A 23 16.42 -1.17 31.99
C ILE A 23 17.64 -0.63 32.73
N ARG A 24 18.62 -1.48 33.04
CA ARG A 24 19.88 -1.07 33.67
C ARG A 24 20.67 -0.07 32.81
N SER A 25 20.72 -0.30 31.50
CA SER A 25 21.40 0.60 30.56
C SER A 25 20.72 1.97 30.51
N LEU A 26 19.38 2.01 30.42
CA LEU A 26 18.61 3.26 30.45
C LEU A 26 18.86 4.04 31.75
N ALA A 27 18.88 3.35 32.89
CA ALA A 27 19.16 3.96 34.18
C ALA A 27 20.59 4.49 34.28
N LYS A 28 21.58 3.70 33.83
CA LYS A 28 22.99 4.11 33.78
C LYS A 28 23.21 5.36 32.92
N ASN A 29 22.46 5.48 31.83
CA ASN A 29 22.53 6.63 30.92
C ASN A 29 21.71 7.85 31.42
N GLY A 30 21.05 7.75 32.57
CA GLY A 30 20.23 8.82 33.14
C GLY A 30 18.94 9.10 32.36
N ILE A 31 18.48 8.15 31.53
CA ILE A 31 17.24 8.28 30.74
C ILE A 31 16.03 8.00 31.63
N ILE A 32 16.16 7.04 32.55
CA ILE A 32 15.16 6.72 33.57
C ILE A 32 15.80 6.72 34.95
N GLU A 33 15.00 6.91 35.99
CA GLU A 33 15.44 6.80 37.38
C GLU A 33 14.68 5.64 38.05
N ILE A 34 15.41 4.66 38.57
CA ILE A 34 14.84 3.52 39.32
C ILE A 34 14.78 3.92 40.79
N ILE A 35 13.56 4.05 41.33
CA ILE A 35 13.33 4.40 42.75
C ILE A 35 13.52 3.18 43.63
N ASN A 36 13.00 2.03 43.20
CA ASN A 36 13.09 0.78 43.94
C ASN A 36 13.05 -0.42 42.96
N GLN A 37 13.66 -1.52 43.38
CA GLN A 37 13.64 -2.79 42.66
C GLN A 37 13.47 -3.93 43.67
N ASP A 38 12.47 -4.78 43.46
CA ASP A 38 12.31 -6.06 44.15
C ASP A 38 12.25 -7.19 43.11
N ASN A 39 13.37 -7.92 42.97
CA ASN A 39 13.57 -8.92 41.92
C ASN A 39 13.30 -8.35 40.52
N ASP A 40 12.22 -8.80 39.88
CA ASP A 40 11.78 -8.36 38.55
C ASP A 40 10.75 -7.23 38.58
N ASN A 41 10.39 -6.74 39.77
CA ASN A 41 9.48 -5.61 39.94
C ASN A 41 10.29 -4.31 40.04
N TYR A 42 9.96 -3.32 39.20
CA TYR A 42 10.62 -2.03 39.16
C TYR A 42 9.64 -0.91 39.49
N ILE A 43 10.05 0.01 40.37
CA ILE A 43 9.39 1.30 40.56
C ILE A 43 10.27 2.35 39.89
N LEU A 44 9.75 2.95 38.83
CA LEU A 44 10.44 3.99 38.07
C LEU A 44 9.87 5.37 38.43
N SER A 45 10.76 6.36 38.47
CA SER A 45 10.42 7.77 38.57
C SER A 45 10.00 8.30 37.20
N GLY A 46 9.05 9.25 37.17
CA GLY A 46 8.72 10.00 35.96
C GLY A 46 9.80 11.00 35.54
N LYS A 47 10.80 11.25 36.41
CA LYS A 47 11.89 12.18 36.16
C LYS A 47 12.69 11.76 34.93
N GLY A 48 12.84 12.69 33.98
CA GLY A 48 13.53 12.45 32.69
C GLY A 48 12.62 11.91 31.58
N LEU A 49 11.41 11.44 31.92
CA LEU A 49 10.37 11.02 30.96
C LEU A 49 9.37 12.14 30.64
N GLU A 50 9.50 13.29 31.30
CA GLU A 50 8.67 14.46 31.09
C GLU A 50 9.00 15.16 29.77
N VAL A 51 7.98 15.38 28.95
CA VAL A 51 8.08 16.14 27.71
C VAL A 51 7.52 17.55 27.95
N ASN A 52 8.36 18.58 27.78
CA ASN A 52 7.88 19.95 27.76
C ASN A 52 7.31 20.27 26.38
N SER A 53 5.98 20.22 26.26
CA SER A 53 5.25 20.44 25.03
C SER A 53 5.37 21.86 24.47
N ASP A 54 5.70 22.84 25.31
CA ASP A 54 5.80 24.25 24.91
C ASP A 54 7.16 24.57 24.28
N LYS A 55 8.19 23.79 24.60
CA LYS A 55 9.58 24.05 24.20
C LYS A 55 10.12 23.11 23.14
N LYS A 56 9.47 21.95 22.92
CA LYS A 56 9.95 20.92 22.01
C LYS A 56 8.86 20.50 21.04
N LYS A 57 9.24 20.22 19.80
CA LYS A 57 8.39 19.48 18.87
C LYS A 57 8.53 18.00 19.20
N PHE A 58 7.40 17.30 19.26
CA PHE A 58 7.34 15.88 19.54
C PHE A 58 6.35 15.23 18.59
N VAL A 59 6.56 13.92 18.39
CA VAL A 59 5.65 13.07 17.63
C VAL A 59 4.80 12.32 18.64
N VAL A 60 3.48 12.36 18.47
CA VAL A 60 2.55 11.60 19.31
C VAL A 60 2.26 10.29 18.60
N LEU A 61 2.55 9.19 19.29
CA LEU A 61 2.24 7.83 18.88
C LEU A 61 1.28 7.24 19.91
N GLU A 62 0.20 6.65 19.43
CA GLU A 62 -0.78 6.04 20.33
C GLU A 62 -0.37 4.61 20.66
N GLN A 63 -0.72 4.16 21.88
CA GLN A 63 -0.31 2.85 22.38
C GLN A 63 -0.75 1.70 21.47
N TRP A 64 -1.95 1.80 20.90
CA TRP A 64 -2.48 0.76 20.02
C TRP A 64 -1.69 0.65 18.70
N GLU A 65 -1.09 1.73 18.22
CA GLU A 65 -0.27 1.72 16.99
C GLU A 65 0.99 0.90 17.18
N MET A 66 1.65 1.15 18.31
CA MET A 66 2.80 0.37 18.74
C MET A 66 2.41 -1.10 18.91
N GLN A 67 1.31 -1.38 19.61
CA GLN A 67 0.83 -2.75 19.81
C GLN A 67 0.50 -3.46 18.49
N SER A 68 -0.13 -2.78 17.54
CA SER A 68 -0.43 -3.31 16.21
C SER A 68 0.84 -3.70 15.46
N ILE A 69 1.85 -2.82 15.42
CA ILE A 69 3.13 -3.11 14.76
C ILE A 69 3.83 -4.29 15.43
N PHE A 70 3.95 -4.28 16.76
CA PHE A 70 4.67 -5.34 17.48
C PHE A 70 3.96 -6.70 17.43
N LYS A 71 2.66 -6.72 17.17
CA LYS A 71 1.87 -7.94 17.03
C LYS A 71 1.86 -8.50 15.60
N ILE A 72 1.82 -7.63 14.58
CA ILE A 72 1.51 -8.02 13.19
C ILE A 72 2.73 -7.94 12.28
N ALA A 73 3.64 -6.99 12.50
CA ALA A 73 4.68 -6.66 11.53
C ALA A 73 5.80 -7.68 11.49
N ASN A 74 6.36 -7.89 10.30
CA ASN A 74 7.65 -8.54 10.16
C ASN A 74 8.75 -7.57 10.60
N LYS A 75 9.68 -8.00 11.45
CA LYS A 75 10.73 -7.14 12.03
C LYS A 75 10.13 -5.90 12.74
N PRO A 76 9.34 -6.10 13.81
CA PRO A 76 8.51 -5.05 14.42
C PRO A 76 9.30 -3.81 14.86
N PHE A 77 10.53 -3.97 15.35
CA PHE A 77 11.37 -2.83 15.72
C PHE A 77 11.73 -1.94 14.52
N ASN A 78 12.02 -2.54 13.36
CA ASN A 78 12.39 -1.79 12.17
C ASN A 78 11.18 -1.08 11.58
N VAL A 79 10.04 -1.78 11.51
CA VAL A 79 8.77 -1.20 11.04
C VAL A 79 8.33 -0.07 11.98
N PHE A 80 8.48 -0.24 13.30
CA PHE A 80 8.21 0.81 14.28
C PHE A 80 9.11 2.03 14.09
N SER A 81 10.41 1.84 13.90
CA SER A 81 11.34 2.94 13.62
C SER A 81 11.01 3.69 12.32
N PHE A 82 10.62 2.95 11.28
CA PHE A 82 10.17 3.52 10.01
C PHE A 82 8.87 4.32 10.21
N PHE A 83 7.90 3.75 10.93
CA PHE A 83 6.64 4.42 11.27
C PHE A 83 6.86 5.72 12.05
N CYS A 84 7.72 5.71 13.07
CA CYS A 84 8.09 6.91 13.83
C CYS A 84 8.65 8.01 12.93
N SER A 85 9.53 7.65 11.98
CA SER A 85 10.11 8.59 11.01
C SER A 85 9.03 9.18 10.10
N LEU A 86 8.12 8.36 9.61
CA LEU A 86 7.03 8.78 8.74
C LEU A 86 6.00 9.66 9.46
N ILE A 87 5.52 9.27 10.65
CA ILE A 87 4.58 10.09 11.41
C ILE A 87 5.22 11.41 11.84
N GLY A 88 6.53 11.40 12.10
CA GLY A 88 7.29 12.60 12.44
C GLY A 88 7.38 13.64 11.32
N THR A 89 7.09 13.29 10.07
CA THR A 89 7.07 14.23 8.94
C THR A 89 5.68 14.74 8.59
N ILE A 90 4.61 14.15 9.14
CA ILE A 90 3.23 14.57 8.86
C ILE A 90 2.98 15.97 9.44
N ASN A 91 2.41 16.85 8.63
CA ASN A 91 2.01 18.17 9.08
C ASN A 91 0.76 18.09 9.98
N ASN A 92 0.83 18.65 11.18
CA ASN A 92 -0.27 18.61 12.14
C ASN A 92 -1.54 19.35 11.70
N GLN A 93 -1.44 20.33 10.80
CA GLN A 93 -2.57 21.10 10.28
C GLN A 93 -3.20 20.43 9.07
N THR A 94 -2.40 20.12 8.05
CA THR A 94 -2.92 19.52 6.80
C THR A 94 -3.14 18.01 6.90
N LYS A 95 -2.56 17.36 7.92
CA LYS A 95 -2.53 15.90 8.13
C LYS A 95 -1.83 15.12 7.01
N GLU A 96 -1.13 15.82 6.13
CA GLU A 96 -0.50 15.28 4.94
C GLU A 96 0.99 15.62 4.91
N TRP A 97 1.74 14.74 4.26
CA TRP A 97 3.08 15.01 3.81
C TRP A 97 3.37 14.27 2.50
N HIS A 98 4.14 14.87 1.60
CA HIS A 98 4.52 14.25 0.32
C HIS A 98 6.05 14.14 0.21
N MET A 99 6.52 12.96 -0.19
CA MET A 99 7.94 12.69 -0.43
C MET A 99 8.10 11.56 -1.46
N PRO A 100 9.09 11.62 -2.38
CA PRO A 100 9.45 10.47 -3.21
C PRO A 100 10.03 9.34 -2.34
N GLN A 101 9.69 8.08 -2.65
CA GLN A 101 10.30 6.93 -1.94
C GLN A 101 11.83 6.89 -2.08
N ASP A 102 12.39 7.37 -3.19
CA ASP A 102 13.86 7.43 -3.37
C ASP A 102 14.53 8.44 -2.41
N GLU A 103 13.77 9.42 -1.91
CA GLU A 103 14.24 10.32 -0.86
C GLU A 103 14.13 9.66 0.52
N MET A 104 13.08 8.85 0.76
CA MET A 104 12.97 8.04 1.98
C MET A 104 14.13 7.04 2.11
N THR A 105 14.50 6.36 1.01
CA THR A 105 15.64 5.42 1.02
C THR A 105 16.93 6.13 1.41
N THR A 106 17.15 7.33 0.86
CA THR A 106 18.35 8.14 1.10
C THR A 106 18.39 8.69 2.52
N LEU A 107 17.30 9.28 3.01
CA LEU A 107 17.25 9.94 4.32
C LEU A 107 17.16 8.95 5.48
N TRP A 108 16.48 7.82 5.30
CA TRP A 108 16.22 6.86 6.37
C TRP A 108 17.09 5.60 6.29
N GLY A 109 17.94 5.49 5.27
CA GLY A 109 18.94 4.42 5.15
C GLY A 109 18.33 3.04 4.85
N TYR A 110 17.14 3.00 4.24
CA TYR A 110 16.46 1.76 3.85
C TYR A 110 16.63 1.48 2.36
N GLY A 111 16.66 0.21 1.98
CA GLY A 111 16.56 -0.20 0.57
C GLY A 111 15.15 0.05 0.02
N LYS A 112 15.02 0.19 -1.30
CA LYS A 112 13.73 0.49 -1.95
C LYS A 112 12.68 -0.60 -1.71
N GLU A 113 13.09 -1.87 -1.74
CA GLU A 113 12.23 -3.01 -1.40
C GLU A 113 11.73 -2.91 0.05
N THR A 114 12.62 -2.59 0.99
CA THR A 114 12.28 -2.41 2.41
C THR A 114 11.29 -1.26 2.62
N VAL A 115 11.48 -0.13 1.95
CA VAL A 115 10.54 1.00 2.01
C VAL A 115 9.16 0.57 1.53
N ASN A 116 9.07 -0.13 0.40
CA ASN A 116 7.80 -0.62 -0.12
C ASN A 116 7.14 -1.64 0.81
N ASP A 117 7.88 -2.63 1.29
CA ASP A 117 7.40 -3.64 2.23
C ASP A 117 6.85 -3.00 3.51
N TYR A 118 7.56 -2.03 4.08
CA TYR A 118 7.12 -1.37 5.32
C TYR A 118 5.91 -0.48 5.10
N LEU A 119 5.82 0.25 3.99
CA LEU A 119 4.62 1.02 3.64
C LEU A 119 3.40 0.10 3.48
N GLU A 120 3.57 -1.03 2.78
CA GLU A 120 2.50 -2.00 2.57
C GLU A 120 2.02 -2.62 3.89
N GLN A 121 2.93 -3.01 4.77
CA GLN A 121 2.59 -3.53 6.10
C GLN A 121 1.82 -2.50 6.93
N LEU A 122 2.25 -1.24 6.93
CA LEU A 122 1.59 -0.17 7.70
C LEU A 122 0.21 0.20 7.12
N GLU A 123 0.03 0.18 5.80
CA GLU A 123 -1.26 0.36 5.14
C GLU A 123 -2.22 -0.80 5.45
N LYS A 124 -1.74 -2.05 5.39
CA LYS A 124 -2.54 -3.25 5.75
C LYS A 124 -3.01 -3.21 7.21
N MET A 125 -2.22 -2.64 8.11
CA MET A 125 -2.60 -2.43 9.51
C MET A 125 -3.50 -1.20 9.73
N GLN A 126 -3.82 -0.45 8.67
CA GLN A 126 -4.56 0.81 8.75
C GLN A 126 -3.92 1.83 9.73
N LEU A 127 -2.58 1.84 9.80
CA LEU A 127 -1.85 2.84 10.58
C LEU A 127 -1.57 4.10 9.77
N ILE A 128 -1.32 3.90 8.46
CA ILE A 128 -1.11 4.98 7.51
C ILE A 128 -2.06 4.85 6.33
N TYR A 129 -2.28 5.98 5.65
CA TYR A 129 -2.89 6.04 4.35
C TYR A 129 -1.90 6.63 3.34
N VAL A 130 -1.77 5.98 2.18
CA VAL A 130 -0.90 6.43 1.10
C VAL A 130 -1.75 6.77 -0.12
N TYR A 131 -1.90 8.05 -0.38
CA TYR A 131 -2.51 8.55 -1.60
C TYR A 131 -1.50 8.49 -2.74
N ARG A 132 -1.76 7.59 -3.69
CA ARG A 132 -0.94 7.37 -4.88
C ARG A 132 -1.47 8.25 -6.02
N HIS A 133 -0.79 9.34 -6.32
CA HIS A 133 -1.18 10.25 -7.40
C HIS A 133 -1.20 9.55 -8.76
N LYS A 134 -2.15 9.85 -9.64
CA LYS A 134 -2.20 9.32 -11.03
C LYS A 134 -1.80 10.37 -12.07
N LYS A 135 -1.07 11.41 -11.65
CA LYS A 135 -0.64 12.54 -12.47
C LYS A 135 0.89 12.55 -12.63
N ARG A 136 1.40 12.94 -13.79
CA ARG A 136 2.82 13.27 -14.07
C ARG A 136 2.99 14.77 -14.06
N ARG A 137 4.21 15.24 -13.81
CA ARG A 137 4.56 16.64 -14.04
C ARG A 137 4.63 16.92 -15.55
N ALA A 138 4.05 18.04 -16.01
CA ALA A 138 4.07 18.47 -17.41
C ALA A 138 5.42 19.09 -17.84
N ASN A 139 6.44 19.06 -16.98
CA ASN A 139 7.75 19.67 -17.20
C ASN A 139 8.69 18.85 -18.11
N GLY A 140 8.15 17.93 -18.91
CA GLY A 140 8.92 17.04 -19.79
C GLY A 140 9.67 15.92 -19.08
N THR A 141 9.63 15.82 -17.74
CA THR A 141 10.16 14.67 -17.00
C THR A 141 9.06 13.62 -16.83
N TYR A 142 9.36 12.35 -17.14
CA TYR A 142 8.42 11.23 -16.96
C TYR A 142 8.13 10.88 -15.48
N GLN A 143 8.43 11.79 -14.55
CA GLN A 143 8.30 11.59 -13.12
C GLN A 143 6.83 11.76 -12.69
N LYS A 144 6.30 10.68 -12.09
CA LYS A 144 5.01 10.67 -11.41
C LYS A 144 5.05 11.67 -10.26
N LEU A 145 3.93 12.32 -9.96
CA LEU A 145 3.83 13.14 -8.76
C LEU A 145 4.10 12.27 -7.52
N ASN A 146 4.80 12.83 -6.54
CA ASN A 146 5.13 12.12 -5.30
C ASN A 146 3.85 11.66 -4.60
N ASN A 147 3.90 10.49 -3.96
CA ASN A 147 2.79 10.04 -3.12
C ASN A 147 2.63 10.98 -1.93
N SER A 148 1.39 11.06 -1.45
CA SER A 148 1.04 11.76 -0.21
C SER A 148 0.75 10.72 0.88
N TYR A 149 1.20 11.01 2.09
CA TYR A 149 1.18 10.11 3.24
C TYR A 149 0.48 10.82 4.40
N GLY A 150 -0.30 10.06 5.18
CA GLY A 150 -0.86 10.53 6.43
C GLY A 150 -1.29 9.37 7.32
N ARG A 151 -1.86 9.69 8.49
CA ARG A 151 -2.49 8.68 9.34
C ARG A 151 -3.75 8.16 8.68
N TYR A 152 -4.08 6.88 8.86
CA TYR A 152 -5.28 6.31 8.24
C TYR A 152 -6.58 6.98 8.72
N CYS A 153 -6.64 7.38 9.99
CA CYS A 153 -7.77 8.10 10.56
C CYS A 153 -8.00 9.49 9.92
N ASP A 154 -6.97 10.08 9.29
CA ASP A 154 -7.02 11.37 8.62
C ASP A 154 -7.18 11.23 7.09
N LYS A 155 -7.54 10.05 6.58
CA LYS A 155 -7.61 9.72 5.15
C LYS A 155 -8.25 10.82 4.29
N ASP A 156 -9.41 11.33 4.69
CA ASP A 156 -10.14 12.34 3.91
C ASP A 156 -9.37 13.66 3.80
N ALA A 157 -8.68 14.06 4.88
CA ALA A 157 -7.83 15.25 4.87
C ALA A 157 -6.60 15.04 3.98
N VAL A 158 -6.00 13.85 4.01
CA VAL A 158 -4.88 13.49 3.12
C VAL A 158 -5.30 13.56 1.66
N ILE A 159 -6.46 13.01 1.29
CA ILE A 159 -6.98 13.04 -0.08
C ILE A 159 -7.22 14.49 -0.52
N ALA A 160 -7.90 15.28 0.31
CA ALA A 160 -8.20 16.67 -0.01
C ALA A 160 -6.93 17.50 -0.21
N GLU A 161 -5.92 17.34 0.65
CA GLU A 161 -4.68 18.09 0.53
C GLU A 161 -3.82 17.62 -0.65
N ALA A 162 -3.76 16.30 -0.89
CA ALA A 162 -3.10 15.75 -2.05
C ALA A 162 -3.71 16.28 -3.36
N GLN A 163 -5.04 16.36 -3.46
CA GLN A 163 -5.71 16.93 -4.62
C GLN A 163 -5.32 18.39 -4.86
N LYS A 164 -5.33 19.23 -3.81
CA LYS A 164 -4.85 20.63 -3.89
C LYS A 164 -3.41 20.70 -4.38
N TYR A 165 -2.51 19.88 -3.82
CA TYR A 165 -1.13 19.83 -4.28
C TYR A 165 -1.04 19.51 -5.78
N SER A 166 -1.84 18.56 -6.25
CA SER A 166 -1.90 18.19 -7.67
C SER A 166 -2.39 19.32 -8.59
N ASP A 167 -3.23 20.23 -8.07
CA ASP A 167 -3.76 21.37 -8.82
C ASP A 167 -2.78 22.54 -8.88
N THR A 168 -1.83 22.61 -7.92
CA THR A 168 -0.77 23.63 -7.93
C THR A 168 0.39 23.31 -8.87
N VAL A 169 0.48 22.07 -9.35
CA VAL A 169 1.56 21.60 -10.25
C VAL A 169 0.97 21.39 -11.63
N GLU A 170 1.59 21.96 -12.68
CA GLU A 170 1.23 21.63 -14.06
C GLU A 170 1.43 20.12 -14.27
N CYS A 171 0.31 19.42 -14.48
CA CYS A 171 0.27 17.97 -14.53
C CYS A 171 -0.34 17.46 -15.83
N GLU A 172 0.16 16.33 -16.32
CA GLU A 172 -0.46 15.52 -17.36
C GLU A 172 -0.99 14.22 -16.74
N GLU A 173 -2.08 13.66 -17.27
CA GLU A 173 -2.59 12.36 -16.79
C GLU A 173 -1.57 11.24 -17.08
N PHE A 174 -1.25 10.44 -16.06
CA PHE A 174 -0.42 9.25 -16.21
C PHE A 174 -1.30 8.06 -16.61
N PHE A 175 -1.10 7.54 -17.82
CA PHE A 175 -1.63 6.25 -18.20
C PHE A 175 -0.55 5.18 -18.00
N GLU A 176 -0.80 4.21 -17.12
CA GLU A 176 0.02 3.00 -17.02
C GLU A 176 0.07 2.27 -18.36
N LYS A 177 1.19 1.59 -18.63
CA LYS A 177 1.33 0.76 -19.82
C LYS A 177 0.38 -0.42 -19.69
N LEU A 178 -0.79 -0.28 -20.31
CA LEU A 178 -1.88 -1.23 -20.23
C LEU A 178 -1.75 -2.25 -21.36
N ASP A 179 -1.74 -3.55 -21.04
CA ASP A 179 -1.81 -4.60 -22.05
C ASP A 179 -3.22 -4.70 -22.64
N ARG A 180 -3.45 -3.84 -23.64
CA ARG A 180 -4.72 -3.73 -24.35
C ARG A 180 -5.15 -5.05 -24.98
N ARG A 181 -4.21 -5.88 -25.44
CA ARG A 181 -4.52 -7.16 -26.09
C ARG A 181 -4.99 -8.17 -25.06
N ALA A 182 -4.28 -8.30 -23.95
CA ALA A 182 -4.65 -9.21 -22.87
C ALA A 182 -6.00 -8.86 -22.24
N ILE A 183 -6.30 -7.56 -22.10
CA ILE A 183 -7.60 -7.12 -21.57
C ILE A 183 -8.74 -7.44 -22.55
N LYS A 184 -8.57 -7.15 -23.84
CA LYS A 184 -9.59 -7.49 -24.86
C LYS A 184 -9.84 -9.01 -24.93
N LEU A 185 -8.79 -9.82 -24.81
CA LEU A 185 -8.92 -11.28 -24.79
C LEU A 185 -9.73 -11.76 -23.57
N ARG A 186 -9.45 -11.24 -22.39
CA ARG A 186 -10.18 -11.58 -21.15
C ARG A 186 -11.63 -11.10 -21.17
N TYR A 187 -11.89 -9.91 -21.69
CA TYR A 187 -13.23 -9.39 -21.91
C TYR A 187 -14.04 -10.29 -22.84
N ASN A 188 -13.47 -10.72 -23.96
CA ASN A 188 -14.14 -11.64 -24.88
C ASN A 188 -14.43 -12.99 -24.21
N ALA A 189 -13.47 -13.53 -23.44
CA ALA A 189 -13.66 -14.78 -22.70
C ALA A 189 -14.78 -14.65 -21.64
N TYR A 190 -14.88 -13.50 -20.97
CA TYR A 190 -15.98 -13.19 -20.06
C TYR A 190 -17.33 -13.20 -20.79
N CYS A 191 -17.42 -12.48 -21.91
CA CYS A 191 -18.64 -12.45 -22.74
C CYS A 191 -19.03 -13.86 -23.27
N SER A 192 -18.04 -14.74 -23.48
CA SER A 192 -18.25 -16.15 -23.84
C SER A 192 -18.53 -17.08 -22.64
N GLY A 193 -18.65 -16.54 -21.42
CA GLY A 193 -19.06 -17.29 -20.23
C GLY A 193 -17.94 -18.11 -19.57
N ALA A 194 -16.68 -17.63 -19.63
CA ALA A 194 -15.53 -18.30 -19.03
C ALA A 194 -15.74 -18.62 -17.53
N LYS A 195 -15.30 -19.82 -17.12
CA LYS A 195 -15.52 -20.35 -15.76
C LYS A 195 -14.93 -19.46 -14.66
N LYS A 196 -13.80 -18.78 -14.93
CA LYS A 196 -13.08 -17.91 -13.99
C LYS A 196 -13.97 -16.85 -13.32
N TYR A 197 -14.96 -16.35 -14.04
CA TYR A 197 -15.80 -15.25 -13.60
C TYR A 197 -17.14 -15.72 -13.01
N ARG A 198 -17.52 -16.99 -13.16
CA ARG A 198 -18.81 -17.47 -12.68
C ARG A 198 -18.86 -17.43 -11.16
N ASN A 199 -19.81 -16.66 -10.60
CA ASN A 199 -19.97 -16.47 -9.16
C ASN A 199 -18.70 -15.93 -8.47
N ASN A 200 -17.85 -15.20 -9.20
CA ASN A 200 -16.61 -14.65 -8.68
C ASN A 200 -16.63 -13.12 -8.81
N PHE A 201 -17.27 -12.48 -7.84
CA PHE A 201 -17.46 -11.03 -7.82
C PHE A 201 -16.13 -10.27 -7.93
N ASP A 202 -15.10 -10.70 -7.21
CA ASP A 202 -13.79 -10.02 -7.22
C ASP A 202 -13.13 -10.08 -8.60
N ALA A 203 -13.20 -11.23 -9.27
CA ALA A 203 -12.67 -11.37 -10.63
C ALA A 203 -13.48 -10.57 -11.67
N GLU A 204 -14.80 -10.46 -11.49
CA GLU A 204 -15.66 -9.63 -12.33
C GLU A 204 -15.39 -8.13 -12.14
N ALA A 205 -15.26 -7.67 -10.88
CA ALA A 205 -14.96 -6.29 -10.53
C ALA A 205 -13.57 -5.87 -11.03
N ASP A 206 -12.58 -6.76 -10.91
CA ASP A 206 -11.25 -6.50 -11.43
C ASP A 206 -11.23 -6.42 -12.98
N LEU A 207 -11.90 -7.35 -13.68
CA LEU A 207 -12.01 -7.28 -15.13
C LEU A 207 -12.75 -6.02 -15.59
N CYS A 208 -13.85 -5.64 -14.92
CA CYS A 208 -14.61 -4.43 -15.21
C CYS A 208 -13.71 -3.18 -15.09
N ARG A 209 -12.92 -3.08 -14.02
CA ARG A 209 -11.93 -2.02 -13.80
C ARG A 209 -10.91 -1.94 -14.94
N GLN A 210 -10.42 -3.09 -15.39
CA GLN A 210 -9.48 -3.15 -16.52
C GLN A 210 -10.12 -2.72 -17.84
N CYS A 211 -11.40 -3.05 -18.08
CA CYS A 211 -12.13 -2.62 -19.27
C CYS A 211 -12.39 -1.10 -19.27
N ILE A 212 -12.69 -0.51 -18.11
CA ILE A 212 -12.78 0.95 -17.94
C ILE A 212 -11.44 1.61 -18.30
N ALA A 213 -10.33 1.07 -17.77
CA ALA A 213 -8.99 1.57 -18.06
C ALA A 213 -8.62 1.43 -19.55
N TYR A 214 -9.00 0.31 -20.20
CA TYR A 214 -8.85 0.09 -21.64
C TYR A 214 -9.55 1.19 -22.45
N ASN A 215 -10.84 1.41 -22.18
CA ASN A 215 -11.66 2.42 -22.86
C ASN A 215 -11.12 3.84 -22.69
N LYS A 216 -10.67 4.21 -21.47
CA LYS A 216 -9.99 5.49 -21.20
C LYS A 216 -8.70 5.61 -22.02
N SER A 217 -7.90 4.54 -22.09
CA SER A 217 -6.64 4.54 -22.82
C SER A 217 -6.84 4.75 -24.33
N LEU A 218 -7.91 4.20 -24.94
CA LEU A 218 -8.21 4.37 -26.37
C LEU A 218 -8.61 5.80 -26.71
N LYS A 219 -9.28 6.51 -25.80
CA LYS A 219 -9.58 7.94 -25.95
C LYS A 219 -8.30 8.80 -25.96
N TYR A 220 -7.31 8.43 -25.15
CA TYR A 220 -6.05 9.17 -25.03
C TYR A 220 -5.06 8.87 -26.17
N LYS A 221 -4.86 7.59 -26.48
CA LYS A 221 -3.99 7.13 -27.56
C LYS A 221 -4.73 6.12 -28.41
N PRO A 222 -5.44 6.56 -29.46
CA PRO A 222 -6.14 5.67 -30.37
C PRO A 222 -5.18 4.64 -30.96
N VAL A 223 -5.66 3.41 -31.14
CA VAL A 223 -4.98 2.45 -32.01
C VAL A 223 -5.48 2.75 -33.40
N GLU A 224 -4.62 3.33 -34.23
CA GLU A 224 -4.91 3.63 -35.64
C GLU A 224 -4.12 2.67 -36.52
N GLY A 225 -4.80 2.04 -37.46
CA GLY A 225 -4.17 1.14 -38.41
C GLY A 225 -5.11 0.75 -39.54
N TYR A 226 -4.50 0.40 -40.68
CA TYR A 226 -5.20 -0.26 -41.77
C TYR A 226 -5.15 -1.76 -41.51
N TYR A 227 -6.31 -2.38 -41.33
CA TYR A 227 -6.47 -3.83 -41.24
C TYR A 227 -7.48 -4.25 -42.32
N ASP A 228 -7.10 -5.16 -43.21
CA ASP A 228 -7.89 -5.58 -44.38
C ASP A 228 -8.25 -4.45 -45.35
N GLY A 229 -7.39 -3.42 -45.45
CA GLY A 229 -7.59 -2.29 -46.37
C GLY A 229 -8.57 -1.22 -45.89
N GLU A 230 -9.19 -1.41 -44.71
CA GLU A 230 -10.07 -0.43 -44.09
C GLU A 230 -9.40 0.23 -42.88
N TYR A 231 -9.66 1.53 -42.69
CA TYR A 231 -9.26 2.24 -41.48
C TYR A 231 -10.12 1.73 -40.32
N LYS A 232 -9.48 1.07 -39.34
CA LYS A 232 -10.17 0.59 -38.13
C LYS A 232 -9.59 1.31 -36.92
N GLN A 233 -10.43 2.08 -36.23
CA GLN A 233 -10.13 2.64 -34.92
C GLN A 233 -10.40 1.57 -33.86
N GLY A 234 -9.53 1.45 -32.85
CA GLY A 234 -9.77 0.55 -31.72
C GLY A 234 -11.14 0.76 -31.09
N GLU A 235 -11.99 -0.27 -31.11
CA GLU A 235 -13.36 -0.22 -30.59
C GLU A 235 -13.38 -0.22 -29.05
N LEU A 236 -14.29 0.59 -28.49
CA LEU A 236 -14.59 0.58 -27.06
C LEU A 236 -15.26 -0.74 -26.67
N LEU A 237 -14.89 -1.28 -25.52
CA LEU A 237 -15.56 -2.42 -24.91
C LEU A 237 -16.89 -1.97 -24.30
N ASP A 238 -17.93 -2.78 -24.46
CA ASP A 238 -19.23 -2.53 -23.87
C ASP A 238 -19.21 -2.88 -22.38
N LEU A 239 -19.38 -1.88 -21.52
CA LEU A 239 -19.36 -2.07 -20.07
C LEU A 239 -20.73 -2.52 -19.52
N SER A 240 -21.79 -2.48 -20.34
CA SER A 240 -23.13 -2.93 -19.92
C SER A 240 -23.25 -4.44 -19.75
N VAL A 241 -22.25 -5.20 -20.21
CA VAL A 241 -22.15 -6.64 -20.00
C VAL A 241 -21.90 -7.02 -18.54
N PHE A 242 -21.42 -6.09 -17.72
CA PHE A 242 -21.18 -6.29 -16.29
C PHE A 242 -22.42 -5.88 -15.48
N PRO A 243 -22.77 -6.62 -14.41
CA PRO A 243 -23.82 -6.22 -13.46
C PRO A 243 -23.57 -4.84 -12.85
N ASP A 244 -24.63 -4.12 -12.48
CA ASP A 244 -24.51 -2.76 -11.93
C ASP A 244 -23.73 -2.74 -10.61
N GLU A 245 -23.83 -3.77 -9.78
CA GLU A 245 -23.07 -3.91 -8.53
C GLU A 245 -21.55 -3.98 -8.80
N VAL A 246 -21.16 -4.70 -9.86
CA VAL A 246 -19.78 -4.85 -10.30
C VAL A 246 -19.26 -3.54 -10.88
N ARG A 247 -20.09 -2.84 -11.68
CA ARG A 247 -19.75 -1.55 -12.28
C ARG A 247 -19.55 -0.47 -11.22
N ASN A 248 -20.42 -0.42 -10.21
CA ASN A 248 -20.33 0.54 -9.11
C ASN A 248 -19.06 0.29 -8.26
N ALA A 249 -18.74 -0.96 -7.95
CA ALA A 249 -17.50 -1.33 -7.25
C ALA A 249 -16.22 -1.00 -8.06
N ALA A 250 -16.31 -0.94 -9.39
CA ALA A 250 -15.18 -0.58 -10.25
C ALA A 250 -14.94 0.93 -10.37
N ASP A 251 -15.95 1.78 -10.11
CA ASP A 251 -15.88 3.25 -10.22
C ASP A 251 -15.30 3.91 -8.95
N ASP A 252 -15.34 3.24 -7.80
CA ASP A 252 -14.92 3.76 -6.49
C ASP A 252 -13.40 3.96 -6.31
N ASN A 253 -12.57 3.81 -7.36
CA ASN A 253 -11.12 3.75 -7.21
C ASN A 253 -10.40 5.11 -7.38
N TRP A 254 -10.78 6.06 -6.54
CA TRP A 254 -9.93 7.19 -6.17
C TRP A 254 -9.01 6.81 -5.01
N GLY A 255 -7.91 6.14 -5.32
CA GLY A 255 -6.80 5.96 -4.38
C GLY A 255 -6.81 4.68 -3.55
N GLU A 256 -7.31 3.55 -4.07
CA GLU A 256 -6.96 2.24 -3.52
C GLU A 256 -5.56 1.79 -3.97
N PRO A 257 -4.85 0.99 -3.16
CA PRO A 257 -3.58 0.39 -3.54
C PRO A 257 -3.79 -0.51 -4.77
N VAL A 258 -2.98 -0.32 -5.81
CA VAL A 258 -2.79 -1.37 -6.81
C VAL A 258 -1.84 -2.37 -6.16
N PHE A 259 -2.31 -3.59 -5.90
CA PHE A 259 -1.46 -4.69 -5.48
C PHE A 259 -0.38 -4.93 -6.53
N MET A 260 0.90 -5.01 -6.14
CA MET A 260 2.00 -5.42 -7.00
C MET A 260 2.03 -6.95 -7.17
N GLU A 261 0.90 -7.55 -7.51
CA GLU A 261 0.86 -8.95 -7.92
C GLU A 261 0.10 -9.01 -9.23
N HIS A 262 0.83 -9.30 -10.32
CA HIS A 262 0.45 -10.16 -11.44
C HIS A 262 1.57 -10.15 -12.49
N ASP A 263 2.71 -10.76 -12.16
CA ASP A 263 3.38 -11.59 -13.16
C ASP A 263 2.74 -12.97 -13.03
N PHE A 264 2.21 -13.48 -14.15
CA PHE A 264 1.46 -14.72 -14.28
C PHE A 264 2.10 -15.91 -13.55
N THR A 265 1.28 -16.81 -13.00
CA THR A 265 1.80 -18.13 -12.61
C THR A 265 2.00 -19.01 -13.86
N ILE A 266 2.99 -19.89 -13.84
CA ILE A 266 3.30 -20.80 -14.95
C ILE A 266 2.09 -21.70 -15.28
N GLU A 267 1.26 -21.99 -14.28
CA GLU A 267 0.03 -22.74 -14.47
C GLU A 267 -1.01 -22.00 -15.34
N GLU A 268 -1.07 -20.65 -15.29
CA GLU A 268 -2.01 -19.85 -16.10
C GLU A 268 -1.63 -19.79 -17.59
N ILE A 269 -0.35 -20.01 -17.92
CA ILE A 269 0.15 -20.02 -19.31
C ILE A 269 -0.12 -21.38 -19.99
N LEU A 270 -0.16 -22.47 -19.22
CA LEU A 270 -0.31 -23.84 -19.73
C LEU A 270 -1.76 -24.22 -20.06
N ASP A 271 -2.75 -23.49 -19.54
CA ASP A 271 -4.18 -23.77 -19.73
C ASP A 271 -4.81 -22.96 -20.89
N MET A 272 -3.98 -22.25 -21.67
CA MET A 272 -4.42 -21.52 -22.86
C MET A 272 -4.47 -22.44 -24.08
N PRO A 273 -5.61 -22.51 -24.82
CA PRO A 273 -5.63 -23.23 -26.09
C PRO A 273 -4.67 -22.56 -27.07
N THR A 274 -3.77 -23.34 -27.64
CA THR A 274 -2.84 -22.86 -28.66
C THR A 274 -3.58 -22.66 -29.98
N GLU A 275 -3.13 -21.70 -30.80
CA GLU A 275 -3.77 -21.27 -32.06
C GLU A 275 -4.00 -22.40 -33.10
N GLY A 276 -3.57 -23.63 -32.84
CA GLY A 276 -3.84 -24.82 -33.66
C GLY A 276 -5.15 -25.56 -33.38
N GLU A 277 -5.88 -25.27 -32.30
CA GLU A 277 -7.07 -26.07 -31.91
C GLU A 277 -8.42 -25.47 -32.31
N VAL A 278 -8.46 -24.30 -32.96
CA VAL A 278 -9.71 -23.73 -33.47
C VAL A 278 -9.93 -24.19 -34.92
N GLN A 279 -10.40 -25.44 -35.09
CA GLN A 279 -10.95 -25.88 -36.37
C GLN A 279 -12.24 -25.10 -36.67
N VAL A 280 -12.16 -24.17 -37.61
CA VAL A 280 -13.30 -23.48 -38.19
C VAL A 280 -13.96 -24.42 -39.20
N ASN A 281 -15.01 -25.15 -38.79
CA ASN A 281 -15.89 -25.83 -39.73
C ASN A 281 -16.81 -24.79 -40.37
N LEU A 282 -16.46 -24.36 -41.59
CA LEU A 282 -17.35 -23.63 -42.48
C LEU A 282 -18.13 -24.63 -43.32
N SER A 283 -19.45 -24.66 -43.14
CA SER A 283 -20.43 -25.22 -44.07
C SER A 283 -21.24 -24.09 -44.68
#